data_AF-A0A2Z5J8W8-F1
#
_entry.id   AF-A0A2Z5J8W8-F1
#
_cell.length_a   1.000
_cell.length_b   1.000
_cell.length_c   1.000
_cell.angle_alpha   90.00
_cell.angle_beta   90.00
_cell.angle_gamma   90.00
#
_symmetry.space_group_name_H-M   'P 1'
#
loop_
_entity.id
_entity.type
_entity.pdbx_description
1 polymer ?
#
loop_
_entity_poly.entity_id
_entity_poly.type
_entity_poly.pdbx_seq_one_letter_code
_entity_poly.pdbx_strand_id
1 'polypeptide(L)'
;MLKAAGAPAHGDDSAVDDRPLPIDTAVARRVAEAKRIAASEACRAAGIPDGSGWLTELVRPEFDSYQEFIAELRNDADPDHVRLIPELCAEILGDNARTDRTLIGDQRTGAPFFHHGDLVVKGHLDVVAPFVVTGSLTVEGCLADCGPESVVAVGGDVTAHAVHTDGEMSVGDIEAEVGYGYGYGYGYGYGYYNDRTLQAGTIRARLVIEDEHCTIATVEADTHFDLDDYQQGYGDGVQEHLRELLVDQVFSNEGDEDEEQLDRTLLFARLRGGEAVFRANDATAR
;
A
#
# COMPACT_ATOMS: atom_id res chain seq x y z
N MET A 1 -17.43 34.96 3.81
CA MET A 1 -17.35 34.75 2.35
C MET A 1 -15.88 34.77 1.96
N LEU A 2 -15.21 33.63 2.11
CA LEU A 2 -13.79 33.44 1.79
C LEU A 2 -13.69 32.37 0.70
N LYS A 3 -12.91 32.70 -0.33
CA LYS A 3 -12.69 31.91 -1.54
C LYS A 3 -12.05 30.57 -1.17
N ALA A 4 -12.66 29.48 -1.64
CA ALA A 4 -12.03 28.18 -1.70
C ALA A 4 -10.74 28.29 -2.52
N ALA A 5 -9.61 27.93 -1.91
CA ALA A 5 -8.37 27.68 -2.61
C ALA A 5 -8.62 26.48 -3.53
N GLY A 6 -8.39 26.68 -4.82
CA GLY A 6 -8.62 25.67 -5.85
C GLY A 6 -7.74 24.45 -5.59
N ALA A 7 -8.38 23.29 -5.47
CA ALA A 7 -7.72 22.01 -5.64
C ALA A 7 -6.92 22.03 -6.96
N PRO A 8 -5.68 21.53 -7.00
CA PRO A 8 -4.98 21.38 -8.25
C PRO A 8 -5.81 20.44 -9.14
N ALA A 9 -6.12 20.91 -10.34
CA ALA A 9 -6.84 20.14 -11.33
C ALA A 9 -5.97 18.92 -11.69
N HIS A 10 -6.38 17.73 -11.24
CA HIS A 10 -5.84 16.47 -11.71
C HIS A 10 -6.13 16.37 -13.21
N GLY A 11 -5.10 16.51 -14.03
CA GLY A 11 -5.17 16.24 -15.45
C GLY A 11 -5.46 14.77 -15.65
N ASP A 12 -6.71 14.47 -15.98
CA ASP A 12 -7.16 13.18 -16.48
C ASP A 12 -6.62 13.01 -17.91
N ASP A 13 -5.35 12.65 -18.05
CA ASP A 13 -4.79 12.12 -19.30
C ASP A 13 -3.33 11.69 -19.12
N SER A 14 -3.12 10.41 -18.82
CA SER A 14 -2.02 9.69 -19.45
C SER A 14 -2.59 8.39 -19.99
N ALA A 15 -2.85 8.37 -21.31
CA ALA A 15 -3.38 7.22 -22.03
C ALA A 15 -2.28 6.16 -22.13
N VAL A 16 -2.19 5.35 -21.08
CA VAL A 16 -1.44 4.12 -21.04
C VAL A 16 -2.19 3.09 -21.92
N ASP A 17 -1.50 2.30 -22.75
CA ASP A 17 -2.12 1.14 -23.45
C ASP A 17 -2.53 0.13 -22.37
N ASP A 18 -3.69 0.37 -21.77
CA ASP A 18 -4.29 -0.36 -20.65
C ASP A 18 -5.29 -1.41 -21.15
N ARG A 19 -5.01 -2.00 -22.32
CA ARG A 19 -5.81 -3.16 -22.74
C ARG A 19 -5.69 -4.24 -21.68
N PRO A 20 -6.82 -4.75 -21.14
CA PRO A 20 -6.78 -5.78 -20.11
C PRO A 20 -5.95 -6.98 -20.56
N LEU A 21 -5.10 -7.48 -19.66
CA LEU A 21 -4.25 -8.63 -19.95
C LEU A 21 -5.12 -9.88 -19.85
N PRO A 22 -5.27 -10.68 -20.93
CA PRO A 22 -6.14 -11.85 -20.88
C PRO A 22 -5.59 -12.88 -19.90
N ILE A 23 -6.51 -13.54 -19.19
CA ILE A 23 -6.18 -14.64 -18.28
C ILE A 23 -6.64 -15.97 -18.90
N ASP A 24 -5.77 -16.97 -18.87
CA ASP A 24 -6.16 -18.35 -19.18
C ASP A 24 -6.67 -19.01 -17.90
N THR A 25 -7.99 -18.97 -17.69
CA THR A 25 -8.63 -19.54 -16.48
C THR A 25 -8.32 -21.02 -16.30
N ALA A 26 -8.09 -21.78 -17.39
CA ALA A 26 -7.72 -23.19 -17.28
C ALA A 26 -6.29 -23.36 -16.77
N VAL A 27 -5.35 -22.51 -17.17
CA VAL A 27 -4.01 -22.46 -16.56
C VAL A 27 -4.11 -22.00 -15.11
N ALA A 28 -4.86 -20.94 -14.82
CA ALA A 28 -5.05 -20.40 -13.47
C ALA A 28 -5.54 -21.47 -12.48
N ARG A 29 -6.58 -22.22 -12.86
CA ARG A 29 -7.11 -23.34 -12.06
C ARG A 29 -6.09 -24.46 -11.82
N ARG A 30 -5.29 -24.81 -12.84
CA ARG A 30 -4.24 -25.84 -12.67
C ARG A 30 -3.15 -25.39 -11.71
N VAL A 31 -2.69 -24.14 -11.82
CA VAL A 31 -1.67 -23.58 -10.93
C VAL A 31 -2.19 -23.47 -9.50
N ALA A 32 -3.40 -22.93 -9.32
CA ALA A 32 -4.03 -22.82 -8.01
C ALA A 32 -4.23 -24.19 -7.33
N GLU A 33 -4.68 -25.20 -8.07
CA GLU A 33 -4.82 -26.57 -7.53
C GLU A 33 -3.47 -27.18 -7.14
N ALA A 34 -2.42 -26.97 -7.95
CA ALA A 34 -1.08 -27.44 -7.63
C ALA A 34 -0.54 -26.78 -6.35
N LYS A 35 -0.71 -25.45 -6.22
CA LYS A 35 -0.35 -24.71 -5.00
C LYS A 35 -1.17 -25.17 -3.79
N ARG A 36 -2.48 -25.40 -3.96
CA ARG A 36 -3.35 -25.92 -2.89
C ARG A 36 -2.86 -27.27 -2.38
N ILE A 37 -2.51 -28.19 -3.28
CA ILE A 37 -1.97 -29.50 -2.91
C ILE A 37 -0.66 -29.34 -2.13
N ALA A 38 0.28 -28.53 -2.62
CA ALA A 38 1.55 -28.29 -1.95
C ALA A 38 1.37 -27.68 -0.55
N ALA A 39 0.49 -26.68 -0.42
CA ALA A 39 0.15 -26.05 0.85
C ALA A 39 -0.52 -27.04 1.82
N SER A 40 -1.47 -27.85 1.34
CA SER A 40 -2.13 -28.90 2.14
C SER A 40 -1.13 -29.93 2.68
N GLU A 41 -0.16 -30.35 1.85
CA GLU A 41 0.91 -31.25 2.26
C GLU A 41 1.82 -30.62 3.32
N ALA A 42 2.18 -29.34 3.16
CA ALA A 42 2.97 -28.60 4.15
C ALA A 42 2.22 -28.45 5.49
N CYS A 43 0.93 -28.09 5.47
CA CYS A 43 0.08 -28.02 6.66
C CYS A 43 0.02 -29.37 7.38
N ARG A 44 -0.19 -30.47 6.64
CA ARG A 44 -0.22 -31.82 7.19
C ARG A 44 1.11 -32.21 7.82
N ALA A 45 2.23 -31.87 7.18
CA ALA A 45 3.57 -32.14 7.71
C ALA A 45 3.86 -31.35 8.99
N ALA A 46 3.36 -30.11 9.08
CA ALA A 46 3.49 -29.26 10.25
C ALA A 46 2.46 -29.56 11.36
N GLY A 47 1.45 -30.38 11.09
CA GLY A 47 0.40 -30.71 12.05
C GLY A 47 -0.57 -29.55 12.34
N ILE A 48 -0.68 -28.60 11.41
CA ILE A 48 -1.58 -27.43 11.52
C ILE A 48 -2.82 -27.61 10.63
N PRO A 49 -3.94 -26.91 10.94
CA PRO A 49 -5.11 -26.90 10.07
C PRO A 49 -4.77 -26.47 8.64
N ASP A 50 -5.39 -27.14 7.68
CA ASP A 50 -5.25 -26.82 6.25
C ASP A 50 -6.29 -25.78 5.84
N GLY A 51 -5.83 -24.55 5.58
CA GLY A 51 -6.64 -23.45 5.08
C GLY A 51 -6.57 -23.25 3.56
N SER A 52 -5.83 -24.08 2.81
CA SER A 52 -5.44 -23.81 1.41
C SER A 52 -6.59 -23.75 0.39
N GLY A 53 -7.81 -24.14 0.77
CA GLY A 53 -8.98 -24.21 -0.13
C GLY A 53 -9.33 -22.88 -0.81
N TRP A 54 -8.96 -21.75 -0.21
CA TRP A 54 -9.20 -20.43 -0.79
C TRP A 54 -8.53 -20.25 -2.16
N LEU A 55 -7.37 -20.88 -2.42
CA LEU A 55 -6.65 -20.79 -3.70
C LEU A 55 -7.53 -21.21 -4.87
N THR A 56 -8.27 -22.32 -4.70
CA THR A 56 -9.17 -22.84 -5.72
C THR A 56 -10.47 -22.08 -5.82
N GLU A 57 -10.97 -21.52 -4.72
CA GLU A 57 -12.17 -20.69 -4.72
C GLU A 57 -11.92 -19.36 -5.43
N LEU A 58 -10.73 -18.78 -5.25
CA LEU A 58 -10.31 -17.51 -5.86
C LEU A 58 -10.33 -17.57 -7.40
N VAL A 59 -9.92 -18.68 -8.00
CA VAL A 59 -9.92 -18.87 -9.47
C VAL A 59 -11.12 -19.69 -9.97
N ARG A 60 -12.13 -19.89 -9.13
CA ARG A 60 -13.36 -20.60 -9.50
C ARG A 60 -14.18 -19.83 -10.53
N PRO A 61 -14.40 -18.49 -10.41
CA PRO A 61 -15.11 -17.73 -11.43
C PRO A 61 -14.40 -17.77 -12.79
N GLU A 62 -15.11 -17.42 -13.85
CA GLU A 62 -14.50 -17.15 -15.15
C GLU A 62 -14.15 -15.67 -15.20
N PHE A 63 -12.93 -15.36 -15.62
CA PHE A 63 -12.43 -14.01 -15.79
C PHE A 63 -11.91 -13.85 -17.21
N ASP A 64 -12.19 -12.72 -17.84
CA ASP A 64 -11.67 -12.40 -19.16
C ASP A 64 -10.26 -11.78 -19.09
N SER A 65 -9.88 -11.24 -17.93
CA SER A 65 -8.58 -10.58 -17.73
C SER A 65 -8.08 -10.61 -16.29
N TYR A 66 -6.78 -10.33 -16.11
CA TYR A 66 -6.19 -10.14 -14.78
C TYR A 66 -6.78 -8.96 -14.03
N GLN A 67 -7.13 -7.88 -14.74
CA GLN A 67 -7.77 -6.70 -14.13
C GLN A 67 -9.14 -7.05 -13.54
N GLU A 68 -9.93 -7.88 -14.22
CA GLU A 68 -11.20 -8.40 -13.70
C GLU A 68 -10.97 -9.34 -12.51
N PHE A 69 -9.98 -10.22 -12.62
CA PHE A 69 -9.59 -11.11 -11.53
C PHE A 69 -9.22 -10.36 -10.24
N ILE A 70 -8.34 -9.35 -10.33
CA ILE A 70 -7.92 -8.60 -9.13
C ILE A 70 -8.99 -7.61 -8.66
N ALA A 71 -9.98 -7.27 -9.48
CA ALA A 71 -11.10 -6.42 -9.07
C ALA A 71 -11.87 -7.05 -7.91
N GLU A 72 -11.95 -8.38 -7.87
CA GLU A 72 -12.63 -9.13 -6.82
C GLU A 72 -11.92 -9.07 -5.46
N LEU A 73 -10.64 -8.68 -5.41
CA LEU A 73 -9.91 -8.52 -4.15
C LEU A 73 -10.55 -7.47 -3.23
N ARG A 74 -11.32 -6.52 -3.78
CA ARG A 74 -12.03 -5.50 -3.00
C ARG A 74 -13.07 -6.08 -2.04
N ASN A 75 -13.66 -7.22 -2.38
CA ASN A 75 -14.87 -7.69 -1.73
C ASN A 75 -14.60 -8.71 -0.61
N ASP A 76 -13.56 -9.53 -0.75
CA ASP A 76 -13.39 -10.75 0.07
C ASP A 76 -11.92 -11.17 0.27
N ALA A 77 -10.93 -10.29 0.01
CA ALA A 77 -9.53 -10.65 0.22
C ALA A 77 -9.19 -10.66 1.72
N ASP A 78 -9.01 -11.86 2.27
CA ASP A 78 -8.34 -12.06 3.56
C ASP A 78 -6.92 -11.47 3.47
N PRO A 79 -6.52 -10.55 4.38
CA PRO A 79 -5.18 -9.95 4.43
C PRO A 79 -4.04 -10.98 4.30
N ASP A 80 -4.17 -12.14 4.94
CA ASP A 80 -3.15 -13.20 4.92
C ASP A 80 -2.91 -13.79 3.51
N HIS A 81 -3.89 -13.63 2.62
CA HIS A 81 -3.86 -14.15 1.25
C HIS A 81 -3.39 -13.12 0.23
N VAL A 82 -3.49 -11.82 0.52
CA VAL A 82 -3.14 -10.74 -0.44
C VAL A 82 -1.69 -10.88 -0.93
N ARG A 83 -0.77 -11.19 -0.01
CA ARG A 83 0.66 -11.42 -0.33
C ARG A 83 0.93 -12.53 -1.35
N LEU A 84 0.01 -13.48 -1.50
CA LEU A 84 0.16 -14.65 -2.36
C LEU A 84 -0.39 -14.40 -3.77
N ILE A 85 -1.14 -13.32 -3.98
CA ILE A 85 -1.73 -12.97 -5.28
C ILE A 85 -0.65 -12.66 -6.33
N PRO A 86 0.37 -11.82 -6.07
CA PRO A 86 1.42 -11.54 -7.05
C PRO A 86 2.17 -12.82 -7.48
N GLU A 87 2.45 -13.71 -6.52
CA GLU A 87 3.12 -14.99 -6.76
C GLU A 87 2.26 -15.93 -7.63
N LEU A 88 0.96 -16.08 -7.28
CA LEU A 88 0.03 -16.86 -8.08
C LEU A 88 -0.04 -16.34 -9.52
N CYS A 89 -0.22 -15.03 -9.70
CA CYS A 89 -0.26 -14.41 -11.03
C CYS A 89 1.04 -14.62 -11.81
N ALA A 90 2.20 -14.49 -11.15
CA ALA A 90 3.50 -14.72 -11.77
C ALA A 90 3.64 -16.16 -12.28
N GLU A 91 3.19 -17.15 -11.50
CA GLU A 91 3.24 -18.55 -11.91
C GLU A 91 2.29 -18.88 -13.07
N ILE A 92 1.11 -18.25 -13.13
CA ILE A 92 0.16 -18.45 -14.23
C ILE A 92 0.70 -17.90 -15.54
N LEU A 93 1.33 -16.72 -15.51
CA LEU A 93 1.89 -16.06 -16.70
C LEU A 93 3.24 -16.66 -17.12
N GLY A 94 4.06 -17.04 -16.13
CA GLY A 94 5.41 -17.52 -16.31
C GLY A 94 6.38 -16.44 -16.80
N ASP A 95 7.68 -16.68 -16.60
CA ASP A 95 8.74 -15.68 -16.83
C ASP A 95 8.82 -15.12 -18.26
N ASN A 96 8.33 -15.88 -19.26
CA ASN A 96 8.38 -15.44 -20.66
C ASN A 96 7.45 -14.24 -20.95
N ALA A 97 6.42 -14.05 -20.14
CA ALA A 97 5.49 -12.94 -20.26
C ALA A 97 5.89 -11.73 -19.39
N ARG A 98 6.91 -11.87 -18.53
CA ARG A 98 7.39 -10.82 -17.65
C ARG A 98 8.01 -9.69 -18.47
N THR A 99 7.56 -8.47 -18.21
CA THR A 99 8.10 -7.28 -18.85
C THR A 99 8.18 -6.15 -17.86
N ASP A 100 9.31 -5.45 -17.79
CA ASP A 100 9.42 -4.27 -16.93
C ASP A 100 8.83 -3.05 -17.64
N ARG A 101 8.18 -2.18 -16.86
CA ARG A 101 7.49 -1.00 -17.38
C ARG A 101 7.90 0.26 -16.64
N THR A 102 8.00 1.36 -17.37
CA THR A 102 8.15 2.70 -16.79
C THR A 102 6.98 3.59 -17.17
N LEU A 103 6.31 4.16 -16.18
CA LEU A 103 5.30 5.20 -16.33
C LEU A 103 5.93 6.56 -16.03
N ILE A 104 5.60 7.57 -16.83
CA ILE A 104 6.20 8.91 -16.74
C ILE A 104 5.18 9.91 -16.24
N GLY A 105 5.59 10.71 -15.25
CA GLY A 105 4.72 11.67 -14.58
C GLY A 105 3.83 11.01 -13.54
N ASP A 106 3.05 11.83 -12.86
CA ASP A 106 2.16 11.38 -11.79
C ASP A 106 1.09 10.44 -12.32
N GLN A 107 0.85 9.36 -11.58
CA GLN A 107 -0.09 8.30 -11.91
C GLN A 107 -1.19 8.23 -10.87
N ARG A 108 -2.41 7.94 -11.32
CA ARG A 108 -3.54 7.65 -10.46
C ARG A 108 -4.30 6.44 -10.98
N THR A 109 -4.38 5.37 -10.22
CA THR A 109 -5.08 4.14 -10.62
C THR A 109 -6.48 4.11 -10.04
N GLY A 110 -7.43 4.68 -10.81
CA GLY A 110 -8.87 4.69 -10.51
C GLY A 110 -9.59 3.35 -10.73
N ALA A 111 -8.98 2.48 -11.53
CA ALA A 111 -9.49 1.17 -11.92
C ALA A 111 -8.45 0.09 -11.55
N PRO A 112 -8.87 -1.19 -11.47
CA PRO A 112 -7.95 -2.30 -11.18
C PRO A 112 -6.75 -2.31 -12.13
N PHE A 113 -5.55 -2.24 -11.57
CA PHE A 113 -4.29 -2.18 -12.30
C PHE A 113 -3.49 -3.45 -12.07
N PHE A 114 -3.09 -4.12 -13.15
CA PHE A 114 -2.26 -5.31 -13.10
C PHE A 114 -1.03 -5.14 -13.97
N HIS A 115 0.14 -5.50 -13.43
CA HIS A 115 1.38 -5.58 -14.19
C HIS A 115 2.21 -6.82 -13.83
N HIS A 116 2.68 -7.51 -14.86
CA HIS A 116 3.56 -8.67 -14.70
C HIS A 116 5.01 -8.32 -15.04
N GLY A 117 5.81 -8.07 -14.01
CA GLY A 117 7.18 -7.55 -14.10
C GLY A 117 7.43 -6.45 -13.08
N ASP A 118 8.59 -5.79 -13.20
CA ASP A 118 8.94 -4.67 -12.35
C ASP A 118 8.32 -3.37 -12.90
N LEU A 119 7.81 -2.52 -12.01
CA LEU A 119 7.17 -1.27 -12.37
C LEU A 119 7.92 -0.07 -11.79
N VAL A 120 8.24 0.89 -12.65
CA VAL A 120 8.84 2.17 -12.26
C VAL A 120 7.87 3.31 -12.57
N VAL A 121 7.58 4.16 -11.60
CA VAL A 121 6.78 5.38 -11.77
C VAL A 121 7.68 6.60 -11.54
N LYS A 122 7.89 7.40 -12.58
CA LYS A 122 8.68 8.65 -12.53
C LYS A 122 7.80 9.84 -12.16
N GLY A 123 7.29 9.80 -10.94
CA GLY A 123 6.34 10.76 -10.38
C GLY A 123 5.72 10.22 -9.09
N HIS A 124 4.60 10.79 -8.67
CA HIS A 124 3.78 10.24 -7.59
C HIS A 124 2.85 9.13 -8.11
N LEU A 125 2.44 8.22 -7.24
CA LEU A 125 1.48 7.16 -7.53
C LEU A 125 0.35 7.17 -6.49
N ASP A 126 -0.86 7.50 -6.94
CA ASP A 126 -2.09 7.40 -6.15
C ASP A 126 -2.84 6.12 -6.52
N VAL A 127 -2.99 5.21 -5.57
CA VAL A 127 -3.77 3.99 -5.74
C VAL A 127 -5.11 4.14 -5.04
N VAL A 128 -6.21 3.97 -5.77
CA VAL A 128 -7.57 3.97 -5.20
C VAL A 128 -8.38 2.72 -5.59
N ALA A 129 -7.71 1.76 -6.22
CA ALA A 129 -8.26 0.51 -6.72
C ALA A 129 -7.25 -0.63 -6.57
N PRO A 130 -7.66 -1.90 -6.74
CA PRO A 130 -6.74 -3.02 -6.66
C PRO A 130 -5.55 -2.79 -7.58
N PHE A 131 -4.36 -2.93 -7.03
CA PHE A 131 -3.12 -2.66 -7.70
C PHE A 131 -2.17 -3.81 -7.44
N VAL A 132 -1.90 -4.58 -8.49
CA VAL A 132 -1.06 -5.78 -8.40
C VAL A 132 0.13 -5.67 -9.34
N VAL A 133 1.32 -5.80 -8.78
CA VAL A 133 2.58 -5.87 -9.52
C VAL A 133 3.28 -7.16 -9.11
N THR A 134 3.60 -8.04 -10.07
CA THR A 134 4.24 -9.32 -9.72
C THR A 134 5.72 -9.20 -9.38
N GLY A 135 6.37 -8.12 -9.82
CA GLY A 135 7.75 -7.79 -9.50
C GLY A 135 7.84 -6.73 -8.40
N SER A 136 8.92 -5.93 -8.44
CA SER A 136 9.15 -4.80 -7.53
C SER A 136 8.51 -3.51 -8.06
N LEU A 137 8.24 -2.58 -7.16
CA LEU A 137 7.68 -1.27 -7.47
C LEU A 137 8.64 -0.17 -7.02
N THR A 138 9.05 0.68 -7.96
CA THR A 138 9.80 1.90 -7.67
C THR A 138 8.95 3.11 -8.01
N VAL A 139 8.70 3.99 -7.05
CA VAL A 139 8.03 5.27 -7.23
C VAL A 139 9.04 6.36 -6.91
N GLU A 140 9.48 7.15 -7.89
CA GLU A 140 10.47 8.22 -7.66
C GLU A 140 9.92 9.31 -6.72
N GLY A 141 8.59 9.46 -6.64
CA GLY A 141 7.89 10.35 -5.72
C GLY A 141 7.21 9.61 -4.55
N CYS A 142 5.95 9.95 -4.28
CA CYS A 142 5.21 9.39 -3.14
C CYS A 142 4.26 8.30 -3.65
N LEU A 143 4.25 7.15 -2.98
CA LEU A 143 3.21 6.14 -3.12
C LEU A 143 2.14 6.41 -2.08
N ALA A 144 0.90 6.62 -2.52
CA ALA A 144 -0.22 6.80 -1.62
C ALA A 144 -1.35 5.87 -2.03
N ASP A 145 -1.68 4.96 -1.13
CA ASP A 145 -2.83 4.09 -1.20
C ASP A 145 -3.99 4.78 -0.46
N CYS A 146 -4.94 5.33 -1.22
CA CYS A 146 -5.89 6.37 -0.78
C CYS A 146 -7.36 5.97 -0.90
N GLY A 147 -7.68 4.67 -0.83
CA GLY A 147 -9.05 4.17 -0.95
C GLY A 147 -9.43 3.24 0.20
N PRO A 148 -10.63 3.36 0.81
CA PRO A 148 -11.09 2.35 1.77
C PRO A 148 -11.26 0.95 1.14
N GLU A 149 -11.26 0.88 -0.20
CA GLU A 149 -11.36 -0.34 -1.01
C GLU A 149 -10.12 -0.59 -1.88
N SER A 150 -9.00 0.09 -1.63
CA SER A 150 -7.78 -0.24 -2.35
C SER A 150 -7.06 -1.41 -1.68
N VAL A 151 -6.47 -2.23 -2.54
CA VAL A 151 -5.67 -3.41 -2.18
C VAL A 151 -4.41 -3.34 -3.01
N VAL A 152 -3.27 -3.11 -2.37
CA VAL A 152 -1.96 -3.04 -3.01
C VAL A 152 -1.21 -4.34 -2.74
N ALA A 153 -0.88 -5.07 -3.80
CA ALA A 153 -0.08 -6.29 -3.69
C ALA A 153 1.13 -6.21 -4.62
N VAL A 154 2.34 -6.19 -4.06
CA VAL A 154 3.60 -6.15 -4.80
C VAL A 154 4.40 -7.40 -4.46
N GLY A 155 4.77 -8.19 -5.47
CA GLY A 155 5.49 -9.46 -5.28
C GLY A 155 6.95 -9.28 -4.85
N GLY A 156 7.53 -8.11 -5.10
CA GLY A 156 8.87 -7.72 -4.66
C GLY A 156 8.86 -6.50 -3.75
N ASP A 157 10.00 -5.82 -3.71
CA ASP A 157 10.22 -4.69 -2.81
C ASP A 157 9.56 -3.40 -3.35
N VAL A 158 9.27 -2.48 -2.44
CA VAL A 158 8.77 -1.14 -2.73
C VAL A 158 9.83 -0.11 -2.35
N THR A 159 10.22 0.72 -3.32
CA THR A 159 11.03 1.91 -3.06
C THR A 159 10.21 3.15 -3.40
N ALA A 160 10.06 4.06 -2.46
CA ALA A 160 9.40 5.35 -2.67
C ALA A 160 10.10 6.48 -1.91
N HIS A 161 9.84 7.74 -2.23
CA HIS A 161 10.24 8.83 -1.34
C HIS A 161 9.43 8.81 -0.05
N ALA A 162 8.13 8.53 -0.16
CA ALA A 162 7.24 8.33 0.98
C ALA A 162 6.15 7.33 0.63
N VAL A 163 5.70 6.57 1.64
CA VAL A 163 4.60 5.61 1.53
C VAL A 163 3.49 6.01 2.49
N HIS A 164 2.28 6.14 1.95
CA HIS A 164 1.02 6.29 2.68
C HIS A 164 0.11 5.12 2.35
N THR A 165 -0.56 4.53 3.35
CA THR A 165 -1.63 3.55 3.09
C THR A 165 -2.81 3.74 4.03
N ASP A 166 -4.01 3.75 3.43
CA ASP A 166 -5.31 3.70 4.11
C ASP A 166 -6.00 2.33 3.99
N GLY A 167 -5.43 1.44 3.18
CA GLY A 167 -6.04 0.20 2.70
C GLY A 167 -5.18 -1.02 2.99
N GLU A 168 -5.51 -2.12 2.33
CA GLU A 168 -4.75 -3.36 2.49
C GLU A 168 -3.50 -3.29 1.62
N MET A 169 -2.31 -3.39 2.21
CA MET A 169 -1.04 -3.33 1.48
C MET A 169 -0.15 -4.50 1.86
N SER A 170 0.23 -5.31 0.88
CA SER A 170 1.15 -6.43 1.05
C SER A 170 2.30 -6.37 0.05
N VAL A 171 3.51 -6.26 0.56
CA VAL A 171 4.72 -5.99 -0.23
C VAL A 171 5.91 -6.76 0.33
N GLY A 172 7.04 -6.77 -0.40
CA GLY A 172 8.34 -7.22 0.11
C GLY A 172 8.89 -6.27 1.18
N ASP A 173 10.14 -5.86 1.06
CA ASP A 173 10.68 -4.77 1.89
C ASP A 173 10.18 -3.41 1.39
N ILE A 174 10.09 -2.43 2.31
CA ILE A 174 9.82 -1.02 1.99
C ILE A 174 11.07 -0.20 2.29
N GLU A 175 11.54 0.55 1.30
CA GLU A 175 12.51 1.63 1.48
C GLU A 175 11.84 2.98 1.19
N ALA A 176 11.76 3.84 2.21
CA ALA A 176 11.18 5.17 2.10
C ALA A 176 11.89 6.20 2.99
N GLU A 177 11.65 7.49 2.79
CA GLU A 177 12.07 8.49 3.80
C GLU A 177 11.04 8.57 4.94
N VAL A 178 9.75 8.46 4.59
CA VAL A 178 8.61 8.47 5.51
C VAL A 178 7.68 7.30 5.19
N GLY A 179 7.34 6.51 6.20
CA GLY A 179 6.26 5.51 6.16
C GLY A 179 5.11 5.91 7.07
N TYR A 180 3.89 5.95 6.55
CA TYR A 180 2.71 6.37 7.30
C TYR A 180 1.53 5.44 6.99
N GLY A 181 1.05 4.70 8.00
CA GLY A 181 -0.15 3.87 7.89
C GLY A 181 -1.30 4.50 8.64
N TYR A 182 -2.48 4.58 8.03
CA TYR A 182 -3.66 5.16 8.65
C TYR A 182 -4.93 4.34 8.43
N GLY A 183 -5.80 4.17 9.44
CA GLY A 183 -7.11 3.53 9.28
C GLY A 183 -8.27 4.51 9.48
N TYR A 184 -9.10 4.77 8.45
CA TYR A 184 -10.35 5.55 8.62
C TYR A 184 -11.56 4.64 8.86
N GLY A 185 -12.16 4.70 10.07
CA GLY A 185 -13.40 4.00 10.40
C GLY A 185 -14.67 4.85 10.17
N TYR A 186 -15.15 4.99 8.93
CA TYR A 186 -16.52 5.47 8.67
C TYR A 186 -17.44 4.33 8.22
N GLY A 187 -18.04 3.63 9.18
CA GLY A 187 -19.03 2.58 8.93
C GLY A 187 -19.97 2.40 10.10
N TYR A 188 -21.06 3.17 10.14
CA TYR A 188 -22.19 2.92 11.04
C TYR A 188 -22.85 1.59 10.66
N GLY A 189 -22.44 0.49 11.29
CA GLY A 189 -23.13 -0.80 11.17
C GLY A 189 -22.26 -2.01 11.44
N TYR A 190 -22.26 -2.47 12.71
CA TYR A 190 -21.78 -3.78 13.15
C TYR A 190 -20.30 -4.12 12.88
N GLY A 191 -19.42 -3.58 13.75
CA GLY A 191 -18.26 -4.29 14.30
C GLY A 191 -17.23 -4.84 13.31
N TYR A 192 -16.50 -3.94 12.65
CA TYR A 192 -15.17 -4.15 12.07
C TYR A 192 -14.46 -2.80 12.15
N TYR A 193 -13.66 -2.60 13.19
CA TYR A 193 -12.90 -1.38 13.46
C TYR A 193 -11.44 -1.83 13.45
N ASN A 194 -10.59 -1.26 12.56
CA ASN A 194 -9.11 -1.43 12.43
C ASN A 194 -8.54 -2.54 11.51
N ASP A 195 -9.31 -3.12 10.59
CA ASP A 195 -8.92 -4.37 9.89
C ASP A 195 -8.07 -4.23 8.61
N ARG A 196 -7.48 -3.07 8.32
CA ARG A 196 -6.56 -2.92 7.18
C ARG A 196 -5.12 -3.16 7.63
N THR A 197 -4.41 -3.99 6.89
CA THR A 197 -3.08 -4.47 7.25
C THR A 197 -2.04 -3.94 6.27
N LEU A 198 -0.93 -3.43 6.82
CA LEU A 198 0.30 -3.18 6.11
C LEU A 198 1.24 -4.34 6.43
N GLN A 199 1.41 -5.25 5.47
CA GLN A 199 2.32 -6.37 5.58
C GLN A 199 3.55 -6.13 4.70
N ALA A 200 4.72 -6.15 5.33
CA ALA A 200 6.01 -6.03 4.67
C ALA A 200 7.04 -6.93 5.35
N GLY A 201 8.17 -7.19 4.68
CA GLY A 201 9.32 -7.83 5.32
C GLY A 201 9.96 -6.88 6.35
N THR A 202 10.68 -5.89 5.85
CA THR A 202 11.27 -4.80 6.64
C THR A 202 10.85 -3.44 6.09
N ILE A 203 10.46 -2.51 6.96
CA ILE A 203 10.25 -1.10 6.64
C ILE A 203 11.48 -0.31 7.08
N ARG A 204 12.20 0.27 6.12
CA ARG A 204 13.36 1.14 6.35
C ARG A 204 12.96 2.57 6.02
N ALA A 205 12.91 3.43 7.04
CA ALA A 205 12.58 4.83 6.87
C ALA A 205 13.22 5.72 7.94
N ARG A 206 13.14 7.05 7.78
CA ARG A 206 13.55 7.97 8.86
C ARG A 206 12.44 8.11 9.90
N LEU A 207 11.19 8.15 9.44
CA LEU A 207 10.00 8.23 10.28
C LEU A 207 8.99 7.16 9.86
N VAL A 208 8.55 6.36 10.83
CA VAL A 208 7.39 5.45 10.69
C VAL A 208 6.33 5.80 11.72
N ILE A 209 5.09 6.00 11.27
CA ILE A 209 3.93 6.24 12.14
C ILE A 209 2.85 5.22 11.82
N GLU A 210 2.41 4.51 12.85
CA GLU A 210 1.26 3.61 12.81
C GLU A 210 0.05 4.27 13.48
N ASP A 211 -0.93 4.69 12.67
CA ASP A 211 -2.12 5.39 13.13
C ASP A 211 -3.38 4.56 12.87
N GLU A 212 -3.81 3.76 13.85
CA GLU A 212 -4.96 2.85 13.72
C GLU A 212 -4.87 1.85 12.55
N HIS A 213 -3.65 1.52 12.12
CA HIS A 213 -3.36 0.59 11.04
C HIS A 213 -2.54 -0.58 11.55
N CYS A 214 -2.95 -1.82 11.26
CA CYS A 214 -2.21 -3.00 11.69
C CYS A 214 -0.93 -3.13 10.84
N THR A 215 0.25 -2.99 11.45
CA THR A 215 1.52 -3.18 10.74
C THR A 215 2.15 -4.51 11.12
N ILE A 216 2.37 -5.36 10.12
CA ILE A 216 3.06 -6.65 10.26
C ILE A 216 4.36 -6.55 9.46
N ALA A 217 5.39 -5.99 10.10
CA ALA A 217 6.72 -5.84 9.51
C ALA A 217 7.79 -5.73 10.61
N THR A 218 9.06 -5.95 10.23
CA THR A 218 10.18 -5.44 11.03
C THR A 218 10.37 -3.96 10.70
N VAL A 219 10.43 -3.08 11.70
CA VAL A 219 10.64 -1.64 11.48
C VAL A 219 12.09 -1.26 11.84
N GLU A 220 12.80 -0.69 10.88
CA GLU A 220 14.14 -0.13 11.02
C GLU A 220 14.07 1.38 10.70
N ALA A 221 13.75 2.19 11.71
CA ALA A 221 13.62 3.63 11.55
C ALA A 221 14.32 4.45 12.64
N ASP A 222 14.71 5.69 12.31
CA ASP A 222 15.29 6.63 13.28
C ASP A 222 14.26 6.98 14.36
N THR A 223 13.02 7.24 13.92
CA THR A 223 11.85 7.45 14.78
C THR A 223 10.73 6.52 14.32
N HIS A 224 10.19 5.73 15.25
CA HIS A 224 9.02 4.88 15.03
C HIS A 224 8.02 5.13 16.16
N PHE A 225 6.80 5.49 15.78
CA PHE A 225 5.65 5.47 16.67
C PHE A 225 4.76 4.31 16.25
N ASP A 226 4.75 3.25 17.07
CA ASP A 226 3.79 2.17 16.89
C ASP A 226 2.38 2.61 17.33
N LEU A 227 1.41 1.72 17.16
CA LEU A 227 0.02 1.98 17.50
C LEU A 227 -0.18 2.39 18.97
N ASP A 228 0.60 1.80 19.88
CA ASP A 228 0.49 2.02 21.32
C ASP A 228 1.13 3.37 21.72
N ASP A 229 2.18 3.78 21.03
CA ASP A 229 2.87 5.04 21.25
C ASP A 229 2.14 6.23 20.60
N TYR A 230 1.68 6.10 19.34
CA TYR A 230 1.10 7.23 18.61
C TYR A 230 -0.27 7.65 19.15
N GLN A 231 -1.15 6.68 19.44
CA GLN A 231 -2.52 6.88 19.95
C GLN A 231 -3.30 7.99 19.22
N GLN A 232 -3.37 7.93 17.88
CA GLN A 232 -4.00 8.95 17.05
C GLN A 232 -3.41 10.37 17.26
N GLY A 233 -2.13 10.46 17.58
CA GLY A 233 -1.44 11.71 17.87
C GLY A 233 -1.55 12.19 19.32
N TYR A 234 -2.28 11.48 20.18
CA TYR A 234 -2.49 11.84 21.59
C TYR A 234 -1.54 11.14 22.58
N GLY A 235 -0.61 10.33 22.07
CA GLY A 235 0.41 9.70 22.91
C GLY A 235 1.26 10.74 23.65
N ASP A 236 1.70 10.38 24.87
CA ASP A 236 2.47 11.27 25.74
C ASP A 236 3.79 11.67 25.07
N GLY A 237 3.97 12.97 24.80
CA GLY A 237 5.18 13.52 24.18
C GLY A 237 5.27 13.36 22.65
N VAL A 238 4.28 12.74 22.00
CA VAL A 238 4.30 12.47 20.54
C VAL A 238 4.38 13.76 19.73
N GLN A 239 3.49 14.73 20.01
CA GLN A 239 3.44 15.97 19.25
C GLN A 239 4.66 16.85 19.51
N GLU A 240 5.20 16.84 20.72
CA GLU A 240 6.46 17.52 21.05
C GLU A 240 7.63 16.94 20.26
N HIS A 241 7.76 15.62 20.24
CA HIS A 241 8.84 14.95 19.51
C HIS A 241 8.71 15.16 18.00
N LEU A 242 7.50 15.05 17.45
CA LEU A 242 7.24 15.34 16.04
C LEU A 242 7.58 16.79 15.69
N ARG A 243 7.33 17.76 16.57
CA ARG A 243 7.70 19.17 16.33
C ARG A 243 9.21 19.41 16.35
N GLU A 244 9.97 18.63 17.12
CA GLU A 244 11.43 18.68 17.09
C GLU A 244 11.98 18.15 15.76
N LEU A 245 11.38 17.07 15.24
CA LEU A 245 11.78 16.37 14.02
C LEU A 245 11.31 17.09 12.73
N LEU A 246 10.05 17.52 12.71
CA LEU A 246 9.36 18.01 11.53
C LEU A 246 9.21 19.53 11.54
N VAL A 247 9.16 20.12 10.35
CA VAL A 247 8.97 21.57 10.16
C VAL A 247 7.56 22.02 10.55
N ASP A 248 7.41 23.25 11.05
CA ASP A 248 6.11 23.76 11.56
C ASP A 248 4.99 23.72 10.51
N GLN A 249 5.32 23.73 9.21
CA GLN A 249 4.35 23.74 8.12
C GLN A 249 3.56 22.44 7.95
N VAL A 250 3.92 21.36 8.66
CA VAL A 250 3.13 20.11 8.64
C VAL A 250 2.18 19.99 9.83
N PHE A 251 2.06 21.04 10.66
CA PHE A 251 1.15 21.06 11.80
C PHE A 251 -0.02 22.01 11.54
N SER A 252 -1.21 21.62 11.97
CA SER A 252 -2.42 22.45 11.83
C SER A 252 -3.44 22.15 12.93
N ASN A 253 -4.38 23.08 13.12
CA ASN A 253 -5.58 22.87 13.95
C ASN A 253 -6.72 22.39 13.03
N GLU A 254 -6.67 21.14 12.54
CA GLU A 254 -7.83 20.56 11.87
C GLU A 254 -8.89 20.14 12.91
N GLY A 255 -10.01 20.87 12.98
CA GLY A 255 -11.16 20.54 13.84
C GLY A 255 -11.44 21.53 14.98
N ASP A 256 -12.12 21.04 16.03
CA ASP A 256 -12.41 21.78 17.28
C ASP A 256 -11.29 21.60 18.33
N GLU A 257 -10.07 21.28 17.88
CA GLU A 257 -8.93 21.06 18.76
C GLU A 257 -8.24 22.39 19.12
N ASP A 258 -7.86 22.52 20.40
CA ASP A 258 -7.23 23.74 20.92
C ASP A 258 -5.71 23.81 20.60
N GLU A 259 -5.10 22.72 20.14
CA GLU A 259 -3.65 22.58 19.90
C GLU A 259 -3.36 22.02 18.51
N GLU A 260 -2.31 22.54 17.86
CA GLU A 260 -1.93 22.09 16.51
C GLU A 260 -1.42 20.65 16.59
N GLN A 261 -1.85 19.79 15.69
CA GLN A 261 -1.34 18.42 15.58
C GLN A 261 -0.68 18.20 14.22
N LEU A 262 0.09 17.12 14.10
CA LEU A 262 0.61 16.66 12.81
C LEU A 262 -0.55 16.49 11.83
N ASP A 263 -0.53 17.29 10.77
CA ASP A 263 -1.47 17.22 9.67
C ASP A 263 -0.86 16.40 8.55
N ARG A 264 -1.35 15.17 8.39
CA ARG A 264 -0.90 14.22 7.36
C ARG A 264 -1.02 14.81 5.96
N THR A 265 -2.05 15.62 5.72
CA THR A 265 -2.33 16.22 4.40
C THR A 265 -1.24 17.23 4.08
N LEU A 266 -0.86 18.06 5.05
CA LEU A 266 0.24 19.01 4.90
C LEU A 266 1.60 18.30 4.76
N LEU A 267 1.84 17.24 5.53
CA LEU A 267 3.06 16.42 5.41
C LEU A 267 3.24 15.88 4.00
N PHE A 268 2.22 15.17 3.48
CA PHE A 268 2.29 14.60 2.13
C PHE A 268 2.23 15.66 1.03
N ALA A 269 1.57 16.79 1.22
CA ALA A 269 1.63 17.91 0.27
C ALA A 269 3.06 18.45 0.12
N ARG A 270 3.82 18.59 1.22
CA ARG A 270 5.23 19.02 1.18
C ARG A 270 6.13 17.98 0.52
N LEU A 271 5.99 16.70 0.91
CA LEU A 271 6.73 15.59 0.29
C LEU A 271 6.48 15.53 -1.22
N ARG A 272 5.23 15.71 -1.66
CA ARG A 272 4.88 15.78 -3.08
C ARG A 272 5.47 17.00 -3.78
N GLY A 273 5.57 18.14 -3.08
CA GLY A 273 6.26 19.33 -3.56
C GLY A 273 7.78 19.19 -3.67
N GLY A 274 8.36 18.07 -3.20
CA GLY A 274 9.81 17.91 -3.06
C GLY A 274 10.39 18.86 -2.00
N GLU A 275 9.56 19.34 -1.08
CA GLU A 275 9.96 20.24 -0.02
C GLU A 275 10.46 19.44 1.18
N ALA A 276 11.47 19.97 1.89
CA ALA A 276 11.94 19.36 3.12
C ALA A 276 10.83 19.34 4.18
N VAL A 277 10.69 18.18 4.84
CA VAL A 277 9.78 17.98 5.98
C VAL A 277 10.52 17.79 7.30
N PHE A 278 11.74 17.29 7.26
CA PHE A 278 12.62 17.18 8.43
C PHE A 278 13.38 18.48 8.67
N ARG A 279 13.58 18.83 9.93
CA ARG A 279 14.46 19.94 10.31
C ARG A 279 15.92 19.58 10.01
N ALA A 280 16.72 20.57 9.63
CA ALA A 280 18.10 20.38 9.19
C ALA A 280 19.07 19.84 10.27
N ASN A 281 18.63 19.74 11.53
CA ASN A 281 19.47 19.33 12.66
C ASN A 281 19.61 17.81 12.80
N ASP A 282 18.84 17.00 12.05
CA ASP A 282 18.94 15.53 12.10
C ASP A 282 20.04 14.95 11.19
N ALA A 283 20.89 15.79 10.60
CA ALA A 283 22.02 15.35 9.80
C ALA A 283 23.20 14.75 10.62
N THR A 284 22.99 14.43 11.90
CA THR A 284 24.04 13.93 12.81
C THR A 284 23.68 12.63 13.51
N ALA A 285 23.53 11.56 12.73
CA ALA A 285 23.95 10.21 13.12
C ALA A 285 24.19 9.38 11.84
N ARG A 286 25.46 9.26 11.43
CA ARG A 286 25.91 8.27 10.44
C ARG A 286 26.94 7.37 11.13
#